data_AF-A0A840H753-F1
#
_entry.id   AF-A0A840H753-F1
#
_cell.length_a   1.000
_cell.length_b   1.000
_cell.length_c   1.000
_cell.angle_alpha   90.00
_cell.angle_beta   90.00
_cell.angle_gamma   90.00
#
_symmetry.space_group_name_H-M   'P 1'
#
loop_
_entity.id
_entity.type
_entity.pdbx_description
1 polymer ?
#
loop_
_entity_poly.entity_id
_entity_poly.type
_entity_poly.pdbx_seq_one_letter_code
_entity_poly.pdbx_strand_id
1 'polypeptide(L)' 'MKKALERGGFGRTKAYELIKKGKIIAYKMEGQTMVDAASIEAYHMSLPRIEPSG' A
#
# COMPACT_ATOMS: atom_id res chain seq x y z
N MET A 1 8.10 6.11 -3.94
CA MET A 1 6.64 6.07 -4.17
C MET A 1 6.19 5.25 -5.39
N LYS A 2 6.61 5.53 -6.64
CA LYS A 2 6.10 4.82 -7.85
C LYS A 2 6.15 3.29 -7.74
N LYS A 3 7.30 2.71 -7.37
CA LYS A 3 7.47 1.25 -7.18
C LYS A 3 6.53 0.65 -6.12
N ALA A 4 6.17 1.41 -5.10
CA ALA A 4 5.25 0.97 -4.05
C ALA A 4 3.80 0.91 -4.57
N LEU A 5 3.43 1.83 -5.47
CA LEU A 5 2.12 1.80 -6.14
C LEU A 5 2.00 0.59 -7.05
N GLU A 6 3.06 0.30 -7.82
CA GLU A 6 3.11 -0.88 -8.70
C GLU A 6 3.02 -2.17 -7.88
N ARG A 7 3.77 -2.28 -6.77
CA ARG A 7 3.71 -3.46 -5.88
C ARG A 7 2.38 -3.61 -5.16
N GLY A 8 1.77 -2.50 -4.76
CA GLY A 8 0.47 -2.48 -4.08
C GLY A 8 -0.72 -2.65 -5.00
N GLY A 9 -0.57 -2.54 -6.32
CA GLY A 9 -1.69 -2.61 -7.26
C GLY A 9 -2.75 -1.52 -7.05
N PHE A 10 -2.39 -0.40 -6.39
CA PHE A 10 -3.31 0.70 -6.11
C PHE A 10 -2.76 2.05 -6.55
N GLY A 11 -3.67 2.95 -6.95
CA GLY A 11 -3.34 4.30 -7.38
C GLY A 11 -2.80 5.19 -6.25
N ARG A 12 -2.25 6.35 -6.62
CA ARG A 12 -1.59 7.28 -5.70
C ARG A 12 -2.50 7.79 -4.58
N THR A 13 -3.75 8.13 -4.90
CA THR A 13 -4.75 8.57 -3.91
C THR A 13 -4.96 7.51 -2.84
N LYS A 14 -5.18 6.26 -3.28
CA LYS A 14 -5.39 5.13 -2.37
C LYS A 14 -4.17 4.86 -1.49
N ALA A 15 -2.96 4.96 -2.04
CA ALA A 15 -1.74 4.81 -1.26
C ALA A 15 -1.65 5.83 -0.12
N TYR A 16 -1.94 7.10 -0.38
CA TYR A 16 -1.95 8.12 0.67
C TYR A 16 -3.04 7.87 1.72
N GLU A 17 -4.22 7.41 1.31
CA GLU A 17 -5.25 7.00 2.26
C GLU A 17 -4.77 5.86 3.18
N LEU A 18 -4.12 4.85 2.61
CA LEU A 18 -3.61 3.70 3.36
C LEU A 18 -2.51 4.11 4.33
N ILE A 19 -1.61 5.03 3.92
CA ILE A 19 -0.59 5.62 4.80
C ILE A 19 -1.28 6.39 5.94
N LYS A 20 -2.25 7.26 5.63
CA LYS A 20 -2.98 8.05 6.63
C LYS A 20 -3.76 7.17 7.62
N LYS A 21 -4.27 6.03 7.15
CA LYS A 21 -4.97 5.03 7.99
C LYS A 21 -4.02 4.10 8.74
N GLY A 22 -2.70 4.25 8.60
CA GLY A 22 -1.70 3.38 9.23
C GLY A 22 -1.72 1.93 8.71
N LYS A 23 -2.28 1.70 7.51
CA LYS A 23 -2.37 0.36 6.90
C LYS A 23 -1.08 -0.03 6.16
N ILE A 24 -0.35 0.95 5.66
CA ILE A 24 0.99 0.77 5.08
C ILE A 24 1.93 1.82 5.65
N ILE A 25 3.20 1.46 5.83
CA ILE A 25 4.20 2.31 6.49
C ILE A 25 4.96 3.10 5.42
N ALA A 26 5.01 4.42 5.58
CA ALA A 26 5.81 5.30 4.73
C ALA A 26 6.86 6.03 5.57
N TYR A 27 8.03 6.25 4.98
CA TYR A 27 9.16 6.92 5.61
C TYR A 27 9.91 7.80 4.62
N LYS A 28 10.76 8.70 5.14
CA LYS A 28 11.57 9.61 4.33
C LYS A 28 12.99 9.06 4.19
N MET A 29 13.52 9.08 2.98
CA MET A 29 14.92 8.78 2.67
C MET A 29 15.37 9.78 1.61
N GLU A 30 16.40 10.58 1.92
CA GLU A 30 16.99 11.57 1.01
C GLU A 30 15.95 12.50 0.33
N GLY A 31 15.02 13.03 1.11
CA GLY A 31 13.94 13.91 0.62
C GLY A 31 12.81 13.17 -0.11
N GLN A 32 12.97 11.89 -0.43
CA GLN A 32 11.96 11.08 -1.11
C GLN A 32 11.08 10.32 -0.12
N THR A 33 9.80 10.15 -0.46
CA THR A 33 8.90 9.27 0.28
C THR A 33 9.04 7.83 -0.21
N MET A 34 9.49 6.97 0.69
CA MET A 34 9.57 5.52 0.55
C MET A 34 8.37 4.87 1.24
N VAL A 35 8.07 3.64 0.86
CA VAL A 35 7.02 2.81 1.48
C VAL A 35 7.63 1.46 1.77
N ASP A 36 7.38 0.96 2.98
CA ASP A 36 7.84 -0.35 3.41
C ASP A 36 7.09 -1.46 2.64
N ALA A 37 7.84 -2.31 1.95
CA ALA A 37 7.26 -3.34 1.09
C ALA A 37 6.53 -4.42 1.88
N ALA A 38 7.01 -4.78 3.08
CA ALA A 38 6.37 -5.79 3.93
C ALA A 38 5.02 -5.30 4.45
N SER A 39 4.87 -4.00 4.73
CA SER A 39 3.60 -3.40 5.13
C SER A 39 2.54 -3.48 4.03
N ILE A 40 2.95 -3.40 2.75
CA ILE A 40 2.05 -3.57 1.60
C ILE A 40 1.57 -5.02 1.53
N GLU A 41 2.47 -5.98 1.70
CA GLU A 41 2.13 -7.40 1.70
C GLU A 41 1.18 -7.76 2.85
N ALA A 42 1.47 -7.27 4.05
CA ALA A 42 0.60 -7.45 5.21
C ALA A 42 -0.80 -6.87 4.95
N TYR A 43 -0.88 -5.68 4.32
CA TYR A 43 -2.16 -5.11 3.90
C TYR A 43 -2.91 -6.03 2.93
N HIS A 44 -2.24 -6.56 1.89
CA HIS A 44 -2.87 -7.49 0.95
C HIS A 44 -3.35 -8.78 1.62
N MET A 45 -2.57 -9.36 2.53
CA MET A 45 -2.97 -10.55 3.28
C MET A 45 -4.18 -10.29 4.19
N SER A 46 -4.40 -9.04 4.61
CA SER A 46 -5.55 -8.65 5.43
C SER A 46 -6.84 -8.42 4.64
N LEU A 47 -6.78 -8.36 3.31
CA LEU A 47 -7.96 -8.10 2.49
C LEU A 47 -8.88 -9.33 2.48
N PRO A 48 -10.21 -9.13 2.61
CA PRO A 48 -11.15 -10.23 2.48
C PRO A 48 -11.10 -10.78 1.05
N ARG A 49 -11.18 -12.11 0.93
CA ARG A 49 -11.32 -12.76 -0.37
C ARG A 49 -12.71 -12.46 -0.90
N ILE A 50 -12.79 -11.88 -2.10
CA ILE A 50 -14.06 -11.67 -2.80
C ILE A 50 -14.30 -12.92 -3.65
N GLU A 51 -15.38 -13.63 -3.36
CA GLU A 51 -15.85 -14.72 -4.22
C GLU A 51 -16.62 -14.12 -5.39
N PRO A 52 -16.44 -14.63 -6.63
CA PRO A 52 -17.26 -14.20 -7.75
C PRO A 52 -18.71 -14.57 -7.44
N SER A 53 -19.60 -13.57 -7.49
CA SER A 53 -21.04 -13.82 -7.48
C SER A 53 -21.39 -14.64 -8.72
N GLY A 54 -21.78 -15.91 -8.51
CA GLY A 54 -22.34 -16.77 -9.56
C GLY A 54 -23.69 -16.27 -10.06
#